data_AF-A0A955P8D5-F1
#
_entry.id   AF-A0A955P8D5-F1
#
_cell.length_a   1.000
_cell.length_b   1.000
_cell.length_c   1.000
_cell.angle_alpha   90.00
_cell.angle_beta   90.00
_cell.angle_gamma   90.00
#
_symmetry.space_group_name_H-M   'P 1'
#
loop_
_entity.id
_entity.type
_entity.pdbx_description
1 polymer ?
#
loop_
_entity_poly.entity_id
_entity_poly.type
_entity_poly.pdbx_seq_one_letter_code
_entity_poly.pdbx_strand_id
1 'polypeptide(L)'
;MHEPLDFYRFYLVDHYLYKVTTLKNIYAHYDALNEGVLEGLTDVVEDDYRNTLRAEIRATYFQSVETLFSLIFALEPKNNQTRDREIWYTLATSDIRRENERIRGIAKGEDDFLSGQEITVTYQDGARRPVSNLEYVFFHGVDLRDQADRRDAALIGIRKALEMFAKDFSDRGEFNAIKHKILLFPTITSFDLKDNETKETILHHDLSDSLTVLRYIEKGDNKKAILKTRPFDVERDYNMTILCDSLIKNIVLIRRAAFFDGETATLSLALPNEADVSEMGIHHKKPGDFCLTIEQGPKAGIPESNNQSK
;
A
#
# COMPACT_ATOMS: atom_id res chain seq x y z
N MET A 1 20.25 7.05 23.19
CA MET A 1 20.57 6.24 21.99
C MET A 1 19.30 5.50 21.66
N HIS A 2 18.86 5.53 20.40
CA HIS A 2 17.64 4.83 19.99
C HIS A 2 17.97 3.40 19.54
N GLU A 3 17.15 2.44 19.93
CA GLU A 3 17.28 1.03 19.53
C GLU A 3 16.52 0.76 18.23
N PRO A 4 16.95 -0.16 17.35
CA PRO A 4 16.25 -0.43 16.09
C PRO A 4 14.75 -0.72 16.22
N LEU A 5 14.33 -1.35 17.33
CA LEU A 5 12.92 -1.65 17.60
C LEU A 5 12.08 -0.39 17.88
N ASP A 6 12.70 0.74 18.26
CA ASP A 6 12.02 2.03 18.45
C ASP A 6 11.28 2.48 17.18
N PHE A 7 11.64 1.93 16.01
CA PHE A 7 10.85 2.03 14.79
C PHE A 7 9.36 1.86 15.04
N TYR A 8 8.95 0.74 15.64
CA TYR A 8 7.53 0.41 15.80
C TYR A 8 6.84 1.35 16.76
N ARG A 9 7.57 1.90 17.74
CA ARG A 9 7.05 2.84 18.72
C ARG A 9 6.76 4.22 18.10
N PHE A 10 7.66 4.71 17.26
CA PHE A 10 7.57 6.08 16.72
C PHE A 10 6.97 6.17 15.32
N TYR A 11 6.75 5.05 14.63
CA TYR A 11 6.11 5.06 13.32
C TYR A 11 4.69 5.66 13.37
N LEU A 12 4.43 6.60 12.47
CA LEU A 12 3.14 7.28 12.32
C LEU A 12 2.15 6.41 11.53
N VAL A 13 1.55 5.44 12.22
CA VAL A 13 0.72 4.38 11.62
C VAL A 13 -0.51 4.88 10.85
N ASP A 14 -1.02 6.07 11.15
CA ASP A 14 -2.20 6.65 10.50
C ASP A 14 -1.84 7.71 9.44
N HIS A 15 -0.55 7.86 9.09
CA HIS A 15 -0.12 8.92 8.18
C HIS A 15 -0.86 8.89 6.84
N TYR A 16 -0.93 7.73 6.19
CA TYR A 16 -1.60 7.60 4.89
C TYR A 16 -3.11 7.72 5.00
N LEU A 17 -3.71 7.14 6.04
CA LEU A 17 -5.13 7.30 6.33
C LEU A 17 -5.52 8.76 6.52
N TYR A 18 -4.84 9.51 7.39
CA TYR A 18 -5.12 10.92 7.63
C TYR A 18 -4.97 11.74 6.35
N LYS A 19 -3.90 11.49 5.58
CA LYS A 19 -3.65 12.20 4.32
C LYS A 19 -4.75 11.92 3.30
N VAL A 20 -5.06 10.65 3.02
CA VAL A 20 -6.03 10.30 1.96
C VAL A 20 -7.46 10.67 2.34
N THR A 21 -7.85 10.54 3.61
CA THR A 21 -9.16 10.98 4.10
C THR A 21 -9.31 12.49 4.02
N THR A 22 -8.27 13.25 4.37
CA THR A 22 -8.29 14.72 4.23
C THR A 22 -8.47 15.12 2.77
N LEU A 23 -7.65 14.56 1.88
CA LEU A 23 -7.72 14.85 0.44
C LEU A 23 -9.10 14.49 -0.15
N LYS A 24 -9.62 13.30 0.20
CA LYS A 24 -10.93 12.86 -0.25
C LYS A 24 -12.06 13.76 0.25
N ASN A 25 -12.01 14.17 1.52
CA ASN A 25 -13.03 15.04 2.09
C ASN A 25 -13.03 16.43 1.43
N ILE A 26 -11.84 17.00 1.17
CA ILE A 26 -11.71 18.26 0.42
C ILE A 26 -12.27 18.07 -0.99
N TYR A 27 -11.93 16.98 -1.67
CA TYR A 27 -12.41 16.69 -3.02
C TYR A 27 -13.94 16.54 -3.08
N ALA A 28 -14.53 15.75 -2.18
CA ALA A 28 -15.97 15.45 -2.15
C ALA A 28 -16.84 16.62 -1.69
N HIS A 29 -16.28 17.52 -0.86
CA HIS A 29 -16.99 18.66 -0.29
C HIS A 29 -16.39 20.00 -0.72
N TYR A 30 -15.78 20.05 -1.91
CA TYR A 30 -15.08 21.23 -2.41
C TYR A 30 -15.95 22.49 -2.35
N ASP A 31 -17.19 22.42 -2.86
CA ASP A 31 -18.10 23.57 -2.93
C ASP A 31 -18.45 24.15 -1.57
N ALA A 32 -18.39 23.33 -0.50
CA ALA A 32 -18.68 23.75 0.86
C ALA A 32 -17.44 24.20 1.65
N LEU A 33 -16.23 23.85 1.19
CA LEU A 33 -14.97 24.10 1.89
C LEU A 33 -14.07 25.12 1.19
N ASN A 34 -14.36 25.46 -0.08
CA ASN A 34 -13.49 26.24 -0.97
C ASN A 34 -12.96 27.54 -0.34
N GLU A 35 -13.79 28.34 0.34
CA GLU A 35 -13.36 29.60 0.97
C GLU A 35 -12.21 29.40 1.97
N GLY A 36 -12.23 28.30 2.73
CA GLY A 36 -11.18 27.99 3.70
C GLY A 36 -9.98 27.25 3.09
N VAL A 37 -10.20 26.31 2.18
CA VAL A 37 -9.08 25.51 1.62
C VAL A 37 -8.26 26.29 0.58
N LEU A 38 -8.84 27.33 -0.02
CA LEU A 38 -8.17 28.19 -0.99
C LEU A 38 -7.53 29.43 -0.35
N GLU A 39 -7.65 29.61 0.97
CA GLU A 39 -7.06 30.75 1.67
C GLU A 39 -5.54 30.81 1.43
N GLY A 40 -5.06 31.95 0.95
CA GLY A 40 -3.65 32.17 0.64
C GLY A 40 -3.20 31.71 -0.75
N LEU A 41 -4.08 31.11 -1.56
CA LEU A 41 -3.82 30.84 -2.97
C LEU A 41 -4.25 32.03 -3.84
N THR A 42 -3.50 32.29 -4.92
CA THR A 42 -3.81 33.31 -5.93
C THR A 42 -4.07 32.65 -7.28
N ASP A 43 -4.94 33.24 -8.11
CA ASP A 43 -5.22 32.80 -9.48
C ASP A 43 -5.65 31.32 -9.59
N VAL A 44 -6.47 30.86 -8.63
CA VAL A 44 -6.94 29.47 -8.59
C VAL A 44 -7.87 29.19 -9.76
N VAL A 45 -7.51 28.19 -10.57
CA VAL A 45 -8.40 27.53 -11.52
C VAL A 45 -8.99 26.30 -10.81
N GLU A 46 -10.30 26.29 -10.58
CA GLU A 46 -10.97 25.26 -9.76
C GLU A 46 -10.74 23.84 -10.30
N ASP A 47 -10.84 23.66 -11.62
CA ASP A 47 -10.64 22.36 -12.27
C ASP A 47 -9.20 21.85 -12.11
N ASP A 48 -8.21 22.74 -12.19
CA ASP A 48 -6.80 22.40 -11.96
C ASP A 48 -6.55 22.01 -10.51
N TYR A 49 -7.22 22.69 -9.58
CA TYR A 49 -7.14 22.35 -8.16
C TYR A 49 -7.78 20.98 -7.89
N ARG A 50 -8.98 20.71 -8.42
CA ARG A 50 -9.64 19.39 -8.30
C ARG A 50 -8.79 18.28 -8.92
N ASN A 51 -8.19 18.52 -10.08
CA ASN A 51 -7.26 17.60 -10.71
C ASN A 51 -6.00 17.36 -9.86
N THR A 52 -5.50 18.40 -9.19
CA THR A 52 -4.41 18.28 -8.24
C THR A 52 -4.79 17.39 -7.06
N LEU A 53 -5.99 17.53 -6.49
CA LEU A 53 -6.48 16.66 -5.41
C LEU A 53 -6.54 15.19 -5.85
N ARG A 54 -7.08 14.90 -7.04
CA ARG A 54 -7.13 13.54 -7.61
C ARG A 54 -5.73 12.96 -7.77
N ALA A 55 -4.80 13.74 -8.33
CA ALA A 55 -3.41 13.34 -8.47
C ALA A 55 -2.73 13.06 -7.13
N GLU A 56 -2.99 13.87 -6.09
CA GLU A 56 -2.46 13.67 -4.74
C GLU A 56 -3.07 12.44 -4.04
N ILE A 57 -4.34 12.12 -4.30
CA ILE A 57 -4.98 10.87 -3.81
C ILE A 57 -4.27 9.67 -4.44
N ARG A 58 -4.09 9.66 -5.76
CA ARG A 58 -3.34 8.61 -6.47
C ARG A 58 -1.88 8.52 -6.01
N ALA A 59 -1.24 9.67 -5.78
CA ALA A 59 0.12 9.71 -5.23
C ALA A 59 0.20 9.08 -3.84
N THR A 60 -0.77 9.38 -2.98
CA THR A 60 -0.85 8.86 -1.62
C THR A 60 -1.03 7.35 -1.63
N TYR A 61 -1.89 6.83 -2.51
CA TYR A 61 -2.03 5.39 -2.75
C TYR A 61 -0.70 4.74 -3.13
N PHE A 62 0.01 5.30 -4.11
CA PHE A 62 1.31 4.75 -4.51
C PHE A 62 2.37 4.87 -3.40
N GLN A 63 2.37 5.94 -2.62
CA GLN A 63 3.28 6.10 -1.48
C GLN A 63 3.02 5.07 -0.38
N SER A 64 1.75 4.74 -0.10
CA SER A 64 1.41 3.68 0.86
C SER A 64 1.86 2.32 0.33
N VAL A 65 1.64 2.03 -0.95
CA VAL A 65 2.10 0.78 -1.60
C VAL A 65 3.62 0.64 -1.54
N GLU A 66 4.37 1.69 -1.88
CA GLU A 66 5.84 1.72 -1.79
C GLU A 66 6.29 1.36 -0.38
N THR A 67 5.66 1.99 0.61
CA THR A 67 5.99 1.82 2.03
C THR A 67 5.67 0.42 2.53
N LEU A 68 4.52 -0.14 2.14
CA LEU A 68 4.14 -1.51 2.47
C LEU A 68 5.20 -2.50 1.93
N PHE A 69 5.62 -2.36 0.68
CA PHE A 69 6.65 -3.23 0.11
C PHE A 69 8.01 -3.07 0.79
N SER A 70 8.45 -1.83 1.08
CA SER A 70 9.70 -1.62 1.80
C SER A 70 9.67 -2.25 3.20
N LEU A 71 8.53 -2.19 3.91
CA LEU A 71 8.38 -2.88 5.21
C LEU A 71 8.43 -4.40 5.06
N ILE A 72 7.73 -4.95 4.07
CA ILE A 72 7.74 -6.39 3.77
C ILE A 72 9.17 -6.87 3.50
N PHE A 73 9.89 -6.20 2.60
CA PHE A 73 11.25 -6.58 2.22
C PHE A 73 12.26 -6.36 3.36
N ALA A 74 12.03 -5.35 4.20
CA ALA A 74 12.87 -5.13 5.37
C ALA A 74 12.70 -6.23 6.42
N LEU A 75 11.49 -6.75 6.56
CA LEU A 75 11.14 -7.81 7.51
C LEU A 75 11.36 -9.22 6.98
N GLU A 76 11.47 -9.39 5.66
CA GLU A 76 11.62 -10.69 5.02
C GLU A 76 12.72 -11.54 5.70
N PRO A 77 12.36 -12.72 6.24
CA PRO A 77 13.31 -13.58 6.94
C PRO A 77 14.52 -13.96 6.08
N LYS A 78 15.68 -14.07 6.71
CA LYS A 78 16.91 -14.57 6.05
C LYS A 78 17.50 -15.70 6.88
N ASN A 79 17.94 -16.78 6.23
CA ASN A 79 18.55 -17.93 6.89
C ASN A 79 17.68 -18.49 8.05
N ASN A 80 16.36 -18.51 7.87
CA ASN A 80 15.39 -18.93 8.89
C ASN A 80 15.41 -18.09 10.18
N GLN A 81 15.79 -16.81 10.08
CA GLN A 81 15.83 -15.84 11.19
C GLN A 81 14.96 -14.61 10.90
N THR A 82 14.33 -14.09 11.94
CA THR A 82 13.54 -12.86 11.92
C THR A 82 14.44 -11.63 11.84
N ARG A 83 13.93 -10.52 11.33
CA ARG A 83 14.72 -9.30 11.03
C ARG A 83 14.22 -8.03 11.72
N ASP A 84 13.35 -8.17 12.72
CA ASP A 84 12.77 -7.03 13.45
C ASP A 84 13.84 -6.09 14.03
N ARG A 85 14.95 -6.66 14.53
CA ARG A 85 16.09 -5.90 15.07
C ARG A 85 16.94 -5.17 14.03
N GLU A 86 16.76 -5.47 12.75
CA GLU A 86 17.48 -4.86 11.63
C GLU A 86 16.60 -3.88 10.84
N ILE A 87 15.37 -3.61 11.29
CA ILE A 87 14.37 -2.89 10.51
C ILE A 87 14.88 -1.52 10.04
N TRP A 88 15.45 -0.72 10.95
CA TRP A 88 16.02 0.58 10.61
C TRP A 88 17.18 0.51 9.64
N TYR A 89 18.12 -0.40 9.89
CA TYR A 89 19.26 -0.57 9.01
C TYR A 89 18.77 -0.95 7.60
N THR A 90 17.85 -1.91 7.51
CA THR A 90 17.38 -2.41 6.22
C THR A 90 16.57 -1.37 5.45
N LEU A 91 15.71 -0.60 6.13
CA LEU A 91 14.97 0.50 5.52
C LEU A 91 15.90 1.65 5.09
N ALA A 92 16.94 1.95 5.86
CA ALA A 92 17.88 3.03 5.53
C ALA A 92 18.85 2.66 4.39
N THR A 93 19.18 1.37 4.24
CA THR A 93 20.10 0.87 3.21
C THR A 93 19.39 0.16 2.06
N SER A 94 18.07 0.30 1.94
CA SER A 94 17.29 -0.37 0.89
C SER A 94 17.71 0.10 -0.50
N ASP A 95 17.95 -0.84 -1.41
CA ASP A 95 18.19 -0.53 -2.81
C ASP A 95 16.85 -0.46 -3.57
N ILE A 96 16.40 0.77 -3.81
CA ILE A 96 15.13 1.04 -4.51
C ILE A 96 15.05 0.38 -5.89
N ARG A 97 16.17 0.20 -6.60
CA ARG A 97 16.15 -0.46 -7.92
C ARG A 97 15.81 -1.94 -7.76
N ARG A 98 16.46 -2.60 -6.81
CA ARG A 98 16.21 -4.01 -6.47
C ARG A 98 14.79 -4.20 -5.96
N GLU A 99 14.29 -3.34 -5.09
CA GLU A 99 12.90 -3.41 -4.61
C GLU A 99 11.91 -3.30 -5.76
N ASN A 100 12.14 -2.37 -6.70
CA ASN A 100 11.30 -2.24 -7.88
C ASN A 100 11.32 -3.49 -8.77
N GLU A 101 12.46 -4.14 -8.94
CA GLU A 101 12.55 -5.41 -9.67
C GLU A 101 11.75 -6.52 -9.00
N ARG A 102 11.81 -6.61 -7.67
CA ARG A 102 11.01 -7.55 -6.89
C ARG A 102 9.52 -7.30 -7.02
N ILE A 103 9.09 -6.04 -6.91
CA ILE A 103 7.67 -5.68 -7.10
C ILE A 103 7.20 -6.08 -8.51
N ARG A 104 8.03 -5.90 -9.54
CA ARG A 104 7.69 -6.41 -10.89
C ARG A 104 7.61 -7.94 -10.94
N GLY A 105 8.47 -8.64 -10.21
CA GLY A 105 8.39 -10.10 -10.03
C GLY A 105 7.04 -10.50 -9.43
N ILE A 106 6.64 -9.86 -8.33
CA ILE A 106 5.33 -10.08 -7.68
C ILE A 106 4.18 -9.81 -8.66
N ALA A 107 4.23 -8.71 -9.41
CA ALA A 107 3.20 -8.35 -10.39
C ALA A 107 2.98 -9.43 -11.47
N LYS A 108 4.02 -10.20 -11.78
CA LYS A 108 4.02 -11.29 -12.75
C LYS A 108 3.79 -12.67 -12.14
N GLY A 109 3.74 -12.77 -10.80
CA GLY A 109 3.69 -14.05 -10.09
C GLY A 109 5.02 -14.82 -10.08
N GLU A 110 6.15 -14.12 -10.26
CA GLU A 110 7.50 -14.69 -10.36
C GLU A 110 8.31 -14.58 -9.05
N ASP A 111 7.78 -13.96 -7.99
CA ASP A 111 8.51 -13.69 -6.73
C ASP A 111 8.22 -14.74 -5.65
N ASP A 112 9.29 -15.35 -5.15
CA ASP A 112 9.24 -16.44 -4.17
C ASP A 112 8.85 -15.99 -2.75
N PHE A 113 8.84 -14.69 -2.43
CA PHE A 113 8.40 -14.22 -1.11
C PHE A 113 6.97 -14.68 -0.81
N LEU A 114 6.13 -14.69 -1.85
CA LEU A 114 4.76 -15.18 -1.76
C LEU A 114 4.69 -16.70 -1.80
N SER A 115 5.74 -17.46 -2.12
CA SER A 115 5.65 -18.92 -2.38
C SER A 115 5.25 -19.81 -1.18
N GLY A 116 4.98 -19.23 0.00
CA GLY A 116 4.52 -19.97 1.17
C GLY A 116 5.65 -20.66 1.94
N GLN A 117 6.90 -20.26 1.70
CA GLN A 117 8.04 -20.71 2.48
C GLN A 117 7.78 -20.51 3.98
N GLU A 118 8.04 -21.56 4.76
CA GLU A 118 7.89 -21.54 6.20
C GLU A 118 9.21 -21.18 6.89
N ILE A 119 9.07 -20.42 7.97
CA ILE A 119 10.14 -20.12 8.91
C ILE A 119 9.73 -20.52 10.32
N THR A 120 10.71 -20.79 11.17
CA THR A 120 10.47 -21.11 12.58
C THR A 120 10.45 -19.84 13.42
N VAL A 121 9.30 -19.49 13.99
CA VAL A 121 9.13 -18.35 14.90
C VAL A 121 8.89 -18.84 16.33
N THR A 122 9.41 -18.11 17.31
CA THR A 122 9.14 -18.36 18.72
C THR A 122 7.95 -17.50 19.16
N TYR A 123 6.92 -18.13 19.69
CA TYR A 123 5.70 -17.49 20.15
C TYR A 123 5.80 -17.07 21.63
N GLN A 124 4.79 -16.32 22.10
CA GLN A 124 4.72 -15.83 23.48
C GLN A 124 4.74 -16.96 24.53
N ASP A 125 4.18 -18.12 24.20
CA ASP A 125 4.21 -19.32 25.05
C ASP A 125 5.58 -20.03 25.05
N GLY A 126 6.58 -19.46 24.38
CA GLY A 126 7.91 -20.04 24.19
C GLY A 126 7.95 -21.17 23.16
N ALA A 127 6.82 -21.52 22.54
CA ALA A 127 6.78 -22.57 21.53
C ALA A 127 7.39 -22.09 20.22
N ARG A 128 8.21 -22.95 19.61
CA ARG A 128 8.72 -22.75 18.25
C ARG A 128 7.77 -23.40 17.27
N ARG A 129 7.23 -22.62 16.33
CA ARG A 129 6.26 -23.11 15.35
C ARG A 129 6.65 -22.68 13.93
N PRO A 130 6.43 -23.54 12.91
CA PRO A 130 6.56 -23.12 11.53
C PRO A 130 5.41 -22.16 11.19
N VAL A 131 5.73 -21.08 10.48
CA VAL A 131 4.76 -20.10 9.96
C VAL A 131 5.21 -19.67 8.58
N SER A 132 4.26 -19.33 7.71
CA SER A 132 4.61 -18.75 6.42
C SER A 132 5.26 -17.36 6.57
N ASN A 133 6.05 -16.94 5.58
CA ASN A 133 6.60 -15.58 5.54
C ASN A 133 5.50 -14.50 5.70
N LEU A 134 4.34 -14.68 5.05
CA LEU A 134 3.22 -13.75 5.14
C LEU A 134 2.63 -13.72 6.56
N GLU A 135 2.43 -14.88 7.18
CA GLU A 135 1.93 -14.94 8.56
C GLU A 135 2.90 -14.27 9.53
N TYR A 136 4.20 -14.50 9.40
CA TYR A 136 5.20 -13.81 10.22
C TYR A 136 5.21 -12.29 9.98
N VAL A 137 5.12 -11.82 8.73
CA VAL A 137 5.14 -10.38 8.43
C VAL A 137 3.87 -9.70 8.95
N PHE A 138 2.69 -10.25 8.71
CA PHE A 138 1.42 -9.58 9.01
C PHE A 138 0.81 -9.93 10.36
N PHE A 139 1.16 -11.07 10.98
CA PHE A 139 0.53 -11.57 12.22
C PHE A 139 1.57 -11.96 13.28
N HIS A 140 2.70 -11.26 13.32
CA HIS A 140 3.85 -11.57 14.18
C HIS A 140 3.47 -11.90 15.63
N GLY A 141 3.66 -13.15 16.05
CA GLY A 141 3.45 -13.57 17.44
C GLY A 141 1.98 -13.52 17.91
N VAL A 142 1.03 -13.33 17.00
CA VAL A 142 -0.41 -13.40 17.29
C VAL A 142 -0.87 -14.85 17.19
N ASP A 143 -1.62 -15.31 18.19
CA ASP A 143 -2.25 -16.61 18.17
C ASP A 143 -3.64 -16.54 17.52
N LEU A 144 -3.73 -17.02 16.28
CA LEU A 144 -4.98 -17.08 15.51
C LEU A 144 -5.52 -18.51 15.38
N ARG A 145 -5.13 -19.45 16.26
CA ARG A 145 -5.57 -20.85 16.16
C ARG A 145 -7.09 -21.03 16.24
N ASP A 146 -7.74 -20.29 17.13
CA ASP A 146 -9.21 -20.30 17.27
C ASP A 146 -9.92 -19.61 16.10
N GLN A 147 -9.16 -19.02 15.18
CA GLN A 147 -9.61 -18.31 13.98
C GLN A 147 -8.88 -18.81 12.73
N ALA A 148 -8.45 -20.08 12.70
CA ALA A 148 -7.60 -20.64 11.65
C ALA A 148 -8.20 -20.44 10.24
N ASP A 149 -9.49 -20.73 10.05
CA ASP A 149 -10.16 -20.53 8.76
C ASP A 149 -10.11 -19.07 8.29
N ARG A 150 -10.31 -18.13 9.23
CA ARG A 150 -10.27 -16.69 8.95
C ARG A 150 -8.85 -16.22 8.67
N ARG A 151 -7.86 -16.74 9.39
CA ARG A 151 -6.44 -16.49 9.14
C ARG A 151 -6.05 -16.97 7.74
N ASP A 152 -6.43 -18.19 7.37
CA ASP A 152 -6.05 -18.80 6.10
C ASP A 152 -6.69 -18.04 4.93
N ALA A 153 -7.97 -17.67 5.05
CA ALA A 153 -8.64 -16.77 4.12
C ALA A 153 -7.95 -15.41 4.04
N ALA A 154 -7.50 -14.86 5.17
CA ALA A 154 -6.78 -13.59 5.22
C ALA A 154 -5.42 -13.65 4.52
N LEU A 155 -4.66 -14.75 4.66
CA LEU A 155 -3.38 -14.92 3.98
C LEU A 155 -3.55 -14.98 2.45
N ILE A 156 -4.64 -15.60 1.98
CA ILE A 156 -5.01 -15.61 0.55
C ILE A 156 -5.37 -14.20 0.09
N GLY A 157 -6.21 -13.48 0.83
CA GLY A 157 -6.58 -12.10 0.50
C GLY A 157 -5.39 -11.16 0.51
N ILE A 158 -4.50 -11.24 1.50
CA ILE A 158 -3.26 -10.46 1.56
C ILE A 158 -2.40 -10.71 0.33
N ARG A 159 -2.19 -11.96 -0.06
CA ARG A 159 -1.45 -12.30 -1.30
C ARG A 159 -2.08 -11.62 -2.51
N LYS A 160 -3.40 -11.72 -2.67
CA LYS A 160 -4.13 -11.06 -3.76
C LYS A 160 -3.94 -9.54 -3.75
N ALA A 161 -4.00 -8.92 -2.58
CA ALA A 161 -3.80 -7.49 -2.42
C ALA A 161 -2.39 -7.09 -2.86
N LEU A 162 -1.36 -7.83 -2.41
CA LEU A 162 0.03 -7.59 -2.81
C LEU A 162 0.23 -7.72 -4.33
N GLU A 163 -0.38 -8.71 -4.97
CA GLU A 163 -0.34 -8.85 -6.43
C GLU A 163 -1.00 -7.66 -7.15
N MET A 164 -2.15 -7.19 -6.65
CA MET A 164 -2.84 -6.02 -7.20
C MET A 164 -2.02 -4.74 -7.02
N PHE A 165 -1.51 -4.49 -5.82
CA PHE A 165 -0.62 -3.37 -5.53
C PHE A 165 0.61 -3.40 -6.43
N ALA A 166 1.23 -4.57 -6.58
CA ALA A 166 2.39 -4.76 -7.44
C ALA A 166 2.07 -4.46 -8.91
N LYS A 167 0.94 -4.95 -9.43
CA LYS A 167 0.50 -4.66 -10.81
C LYS A 167 0.32 -3.17 -11.04
N ASP A 168 -0.37 -2.49 -10.13
CA ASP A 168 -0.59 -1.04 -10.20
C ASP A 168 0.71 -0.25 -10.16
N PHE A 169 1.63 -0.65 -9.27
CA PHE A 169 2.85 0.10 -8.96
C PHE A 169 4.04 -0.26 -9.86
N SER A 170 3.98 -1.40 -10.55
CA SER A 170 5.05 -1.88 -11.45
C SER A 170 5.38 -0.86 -12.56
N ASP A 171 4.40 -0.04 -12.95
CA ASP A 171 4.55 1.03 -13.91
C ASP A 171 4.97 2.36 -13.25
N ARG A 172 6.25 2.46 -12.89
CA ARG A 172 6.84 3.61 -12.19
C ARG A 172 6.76 4.94 -12.95
N GLY A 173 6.52 4.92 -14.25
CA GLY A 173 6.44 6.16 -15.03
C GLY A 173 5.22 7.00 -14.64
N GLU A 174 4.12 6.38 -14.21
CA GLU A 174 2.94 7.10 -13.73
C GLU A 174 3.24 7.74 -12.37
N PHE A 175 3.74 6.95 -11.41
CA PHE A 175 4.10 7.46 -10.10
C PHE A 175 5.14 8.58 -10.16
N ASN A 176 6.20 8.43 -10.95
CA ASN A 176 7.23 9.46 -11.08
C ASN A 176 6.68 10.74 -11.71
N ALA A 177 5.80 10.63 -12.71
CA ALA A 177 5.16 11.78 -13.31
C ALA A 177 4.25 12.51 -12.30
N ILE A 178 3.47 11.76 -11.51
CA ILE A 178 2.61 12.30 -10.45
C ILE A 178 3.46 12.97 -9.36
N LYS A 179 4.48 12.28 -8.85
CA LYS A 179 5.39 12.74 -7.79
C LYS A 179 6.08 14.05 -8.14
N HIS A 180 6.50 14.20 -9.39
CA HIS A 180 7.28 15.36 -9.83
C HIS A 180 6.43 16.43 -10.53
N LYS A 181 5.18 16.14 -10.90
CA LYS A 181 4.25 17.06 -11.59
C LYS A 181 4.78 17.68 -12.90
N ILE A 182 5.90 17.17 -13.43
CA ILE A 182 6.63 17.76 -14.58
C ILE A 182 6.19 17.19 -15.94
N LEU A 183 5.41 16.10 -15.96
CA LEU A 183 4.99 15.40 -17.19
C LEU A 183 3.49 15.06 -17.21
N LEU A 184 2.69 15.86 -16.50
CA LEU A 184 1.25 15.70 -16.36
C LEU A 184 0.55 16.79 -17.17
N PHE A 185 -0.31 16.39 -18.11
CA PHE A 185 -1.08 17.34 -18.90
C PHE A 185 -2.53 16.82 -19.03
N PRO A 186 -3.55 17.65 -18.80
CA PRO A 186 -4.94 17.31 -19.16
C PRO A 186 -5.13 17.55 -20.67
N THR A 187 -4.50 16.73 -21.52
CA THR A 187 -4.47 16.98 -22.97
C THR A 187 -5.64 16.39 -23.74
N ILE A 188 -6.26 15.32 -23.20
CA ILE A 188 -7.39 14.63 -23.82
C ILE A 188 -8.55 14.72 -22.84
N THR A 189 -9.54 15.54 -23.15
CA THR A 189 -10.71 15.78 -22.29
C THR A 189 -11.91 14.94 -22.72
N SER A 190 -11.95 14.43 -23.95
CA SER A 190 -12.98 13.50 -24.40
C SER A 190 -12.58 12.80 -25.70
N PHE A 191 -13.27 11.73 -26.06
CA PHE A 191 -13.30 11.22 -27.42
C PHE A 191 -14.72 10.82 -27.84
N ASP A 192 -15.01 11.00 -29.12
CA ASP A 192 -16.28 10.61 -29.74
C ASP A 192 -16.06 9.47 -30.73
N LEU A 193 -16.86 8.41 -30.61
CA LEU A 193 -17.12 7.49 -31.73
C LEU A 193 -18.34 8.02 -32.49
N LYS A 194 -18.17 8.35 -33.77
CA LYS A 194 -19.26 8.85 -34.61
C LYS A 194 -19.65 7.83 -35.67
N ASP A 195 -20.95 7.76 -35.96
CA ASP A 195 -21.46 6.97 -37.07
C ASP A 195 -20.87 7.49 -38.39
N ASN A 196 -20.47 6.58 -39.26
CA ASN A 196 -19.76 6.98 -40.47
C ASN A 196 -20.71 7.66 -41.48
N GLU A 197 -21.98 7.27 -41.51
CA GLU A 197 -22.97 7.77 -42.46
C GLU A 197 -23.68 9.02 -41.93
N THR A 198 -24.19 8.99 -40.69
CA THR A 198 -24.96 10.10 -40.11
C THR A 198 -24.08 11.17 -39.46
N LYS A 199 -22.81 10.85 -39.17
CA LYS A 199 -21.88 11.66 -38.36
C LYS A 199 -22.38 11.96 -36.94
N GLU A 200 -23.45 11.32 -36.49
CA GLU A 200 -23.95 11.44 -35.13
C GLU A 200 -23.02 10.69 -34.15
N THR A 201 -22.91 11.20 -32.93
CA THR A 201 -22.10 10.56 -31.89
C THR A 201 -22.80 9.29 -31.40
N ILE A 202 -22.19 8.14 -31.64
CA ILE A 202 -22.63 6.83 -31.13
C ILE A 202 -22.19 6.66 -29.68
N LEU A 203 -20.97 7.09 -29.36
CA LEU A 203 -20.40 6.99 -28.03
C LEU A 203 -19.61 8.26 -27.73
N HIS A 204 -19.96 8.93 -26.65
CA HIS A 204 -19.15 9.98 -26.06
C HIS A 204 -18.46 9.41 -24.82
N HIS A 205 -17.15 9.59 -24.71
CA HIS A 205 -16.42 9.27 -23.49
C HIS A 205 -15.73 10.52 -22.96
N ASP A 206 -16.12 10.91 -21.75
CA ASP A 206 -15.52 12.03 -21.02
C ASP A 206 -14.23 11.57 -20.32
N LEU A 207 -13.16 12.32 -20.53
CA LEU A 207 -11.83 12.12 -19.98
C LEU A 207 -11.36 13.37 -19.20
N SER A 208 -12.27 14.28 -18.86
CA SER A 208 -12.00 15.45 -18.01
C SER A 208 -11.36 15.06 -16.67
N ASP A 209 -11.75 13.90 -16.13
CA ASP A 209 -11.22 13.31 -14.89
C ASP A 209 -9.99 12.41 -15.14
N SER A 210 -9.20 12.65 -16.18
CA SER A 210 -8.07 11.81 -16.55
C SER A 210 -6.72 12.52 -16.49
N LEU A 211 -5.67 11.71 -16.32
CA LEU A 211 -4.29 12.13 -16.32
C LEU A 211 -3.60 11.63 -17.57
N THR A 212 -3.02 12.54 -18.37
CA THR A 212 -2.11 12.14 -19.44
C THR A 212 -0.67 12.26 -18.97
N VAL A 213 0.03 11.12 -19.01
CA VAL A 213 1.46 11.04 -18.72
C VAL A 213 2.23 10.97 -20.03
N LEU A 214 3.14 11.91 -20.24
CA LEU A 214 4.10 11.87 -21.34
C LEU A 214 5.31 11.01 -20.98
N ARG A 215 5.69 10.10 -21.88
CA ARG A 215 6.91 9.29 -21.77
C ARG A 215 7.67 9.27 -23.07
N TYR A 216 8.99 9.23 -22.99
CA TYR A 216 9.84 8.92 -24.13
C TYR A 216 10.33 7.48 -24.03
N ILE A 217 10.15 6.73 -25.11
CA ILE A 217 10.87 5.47 -25.30
C ILE A 217 12.00 5.73 -26.28
N GLU A 218 13.23 5.49 -25.82
CA GLU A 218 14.41 5.38 -26.66
C GLU A 218 14.71 3.90 -26.89
N LYS A 219 14.64 3.44 -28.13
CA LYS A 219 15.14 2.13 -28.57
C LYS A 219 16.11 2.35 -29.73
N GLY A 220 17.41 2.39 -29.44
CA GLY A 220 18.42 2.79 -30.41
C GLY A 220 18.19 4.23 -30.89
N ASP A 221 18.22 4.45 -32.20
CA ASP A 221 18.00 5.78 -32.81
C ASP A 221 16.52 6.21 -32.87
N ASN A 222 15.58 5.31 -32.54
CA ASN A 222 14.16 5.63 -32.55
C ASN A 222 13.72 6.22 -31.21
N LYS A 223 13.47 7.54 -31.20
CA LYS A 223 12.82 8.25 -30.10
C LYS A 223 11.34 8.40 -30.40
N LYS A 224 10.47 7.82 -29.57
CA LYS A 224 9.02 7.99 -29.68
C LYS A 224 8.46 8.55 -28.38
N ALA A 225 7.71 9.65 -28.50
CA ALA A 225 6.85 10.14 -27.44
C ALA A 225 5.60 9.24 -27.36
N ILE A 226 5.26 8.79 -26.16
CA ILE A 226 4.06 8.03 -25.86
C ILE A 226 3.27 8.83 -24.84
N LEU A 227 2.03 9.13 -25.20
CA LEU A 227 1.04 9.69 -24.29
C LEU A 227 0.20 8.54 -23.75
N LYS A 228 0.13 8.42 -22.43
CA LYS A 228 -0.72 7.43 -21.76
C LYS A 228 -1.71 8.17 -20.88
N THR A 229 -2.97 8.17 -21.30
CA THR A 229 -4.08 8.75 -20.54
C THR A 229 -4.72 7.68 -19.66
N ARG A 230 -4.92 7.99 -18.38
CA ARG A 230 -5.62 7.12 -17.42
C ARG A 230 -6.66 7.92 -16.65
N PRO A 231 -7.92 7.48 -16.59
CA PRO A 231 -8.90 8.11 -15.72
C PRO A 231 -8.46 7.97 -14.26
N PHE A 232 -8.70 9.01 -13.47
CA PHE A 232 -8.61 8.90 -12.02
C PHE A 232 -9.80 8.09 -11.51
N ASP A 233 -9.55 7.26 -10.50
CA ASP A 233 -10.59 6.58 -9.75
C ASP A 233 -10.36 6.86 -8.26
N VAL A 234 -10.87 8.02 -7.83
CA VAL A 234 -10.68 8.53 -6.47
C VAL A 234 -11.18 7.54 -5.43
N GLU A 235 -12.32 6.90 -5.68
CA GLU A 235 -12.92 5.97 -4.75
C GLU A 235 -12.11 4.68 -4.64
N ARG A 236 -11.66 4.12 -5.76
CA ARG A 236 -10.75 2.96 -5.75
C ARG A 236 -9.44 3.32 -5.06
N ASP A 237 -8.78 4.41 -5.44
CA ASP A 237 -7.49 4.80 -4.87
C ASP A 237 -7.59 5.04 -3.36
N TYR A 238 -8.67 5.66 -2.90
CA TYR A 238 -8.97 5.80 -1.48
C TYR A 238 -9.10 4.44 -0.78
N ASN A 239 -9.95 3.55 -1.30
CA ASN A 239 -10.20 2.25 -0.66
C ASN A 239 -8.94 1.36 -0.66
N MET A 240 -8.18 1.36 -1.76
CA MET A 240 -6.91 0.64 -1.84
C MET A 240 -5.85 1.23 -0.92
N THR A 241 -5.84 2.55 -0.71
CA THR A 241 -4.98 3.19 0.29
C THR A 241 -5.33 2.70 1.69
N ILE A 242 -6.61 2.58 2.03
CA ILE A 242 -7.02 2.14 3.38
C ILE A 242 -6.71 0.67 3.60
N LEU A 243 -6.92 -0.18 2.58
CA LEU A 243 -6.48 -1.57 2.65
C LEU A 243 -4.97 -1.64 2.90
N CYS A 244 -4.18 -0.87 2.14
CA CYS A 244 -2.73 -0.80 2.29
C CYS A 244 -2.31 -0.31 3.69
N ASP A 245 -2.90 0.78 4.17
CA ASP A 245 -2.68 1.35 5.51
C ASP A 245 -3.03 0.34 6.61
N SER A 246 -4.12 -0.41 6.45
CA SER A 246 -4.53 -1.44 7.41
C SER A 246 -3.54 -2.60 7.47
N LEU A 247 -2.94 -2.98 6.34
CA LEU A 247 -1.87 -3.98 6.30
C LEU A 247 -0.56 -3.46 6.92
N ILE A 248 -0.22 -2.18 6.72
CA ILE A 248 0.90 -1.53 7.42
C ILE A 248 0.66 -1.53 8.94
N LYS A 249 -0.57 -1.23 9.37
CA LYS A 249 -0.97 -1.29 10.78
C LYS A 249 -0.81 -2.68 11.38
N ASN A 250 -1.21 -3.73 10.67
CA ASN A 250 -0.94 -5.11 11.10
C ASN A 250 0.56 -5.31 11.36
N ILE A 251 1.43 -4.90 10.43
CA ILE A 251 2.88 -5.04 10.57
C ILE A 251 3.40 -4.30 11.81
N VAL A 252 2.98 -3.03 11.98
CA VAL A 252 3.58 -2.11 12.96
C VAL A 252 2.97 -2.26 14.34
N LEU A 253 1.64 -2.28 14.46
CA LEU A 253 0.96 -2.26 15.76
C LEU A 253 1.10 -3.59 16.51
N ILE A 254 1.10 -4.72 15.80
CA ILE A 254 1.35 -6.03 16.42
C ILE A 254 2.76 -6.07 17.03
N ARG A 255 3.76 -5.59 16.31
CA ARG A 255 5.14 -5.54 16.80
C ARG A 255 5.32 -4.51 17.91
N ARG A 256 4.62 -3.37 17.82
CA ARG A 256 4.57 -2.38 18.90
C ARG A 256 4.07 -3.03 20.18
N ALA A 257 2.94 -3.73 20.12
CA ALA A 257 2.38 -4.45 21.25
C ALA A 257 3.34 -5.55 21.75
N ALA A 258 3.87 -6.38 20.86
CA ALA A 258 4.76 -7.48 21.22
C ALA A 258 6.06 -7.03 21.93
N PHE A 259 6.65 -5.91 21.51
CA PHE A 259 7.94 -5.44 22.02
C PHE A 259 7.84 -4.44 23.17
N PHE A 260 6.79 -3.63 23.22
CA PHE A 260 6.70 -2.50 24.14
C PHE A 260 5.56 -2.61 25.14
N ASP A 261 4.43 -3.21 24.76
CA ASP A 261 3.27 -3.24 25.64
C ASP A 261 3.44 -4.41 26.63
N GLY A 262 3.42 -4.06 27.92
CA GLY A 262 3.65 -5.01 29.03
C GLY A 262 2.38 -5.71 29.53
N GLU A 263 1.22 -5.29 29.03
CA GLU A 263 -0.12 -5.77 29.41
C GLU A 263 -0.89 -6.22 28.16
N THR A 264 -2.09 -6.76 28.35
CA THR A 264 -2.96 -7.20 27.27
C THR A 264 -3.31 -6.02 26.35
N ALA A 265 -2.87 -6.04 25.10
CA ALA A 265 -3.18 -5.01 24.11
C ALA A 265 -4.39 -5.42 23.27
N THR A 266 -5.42 -4.59 23.21
CA THR A 266 -6.52 -4.77 22.25
C THR A 266 -6.08 -4.28 20.88
N LEU A 267 -5.93 -5.19 19.92
CA LEU A 267 -5.52 -4.90 18.55
C LEU A 267 -6.69 -5.11 17.59
N SER A 268 -6.90 -4.15 16.70
CA SER A 268 -7.78 -4.33 15.53
C SER A 268 -6.93 -4.77 14.34
N LEU A 269 -7.06 -6.03 13.94
CA LEU A 269 -6.36 -6.62 12.82
C LEU A 269 -7.19 -6.62 11.55
N ALA A 270 -6.60 -6.20 10.45
CA ALA A 270 -7.16 -6.39 9.12
C ALA A 270 -7.00 -7.86 8.68
N LEU A 271 -8.11 -8.54 8.41
CA LEU A 271 -8.15 -9.92 7.91
C LEU A 271 -8.97 -10.00 6.61
N PRO A 272 -8.52 -9.34 5.51
CA PRO A 272 -9.26 -9.30 4.26
C PRO A 272 -9.21 -10.65 3.55
N ASN A 273 -10.35 -11.18 3.10
CA ASN A 273 -10.37 -12.34 2.21
C ASN A 273 -10.26 -11.91 0.73
N GLU A 274 -10.18 -12.86 -0.20
CA GLU A 274 -10.06 -12.54 -1.64
C GLU A 274 -11.26 -11.73 -2.18
N ALA A 275 -12.47 -11.99 -1.69
CA ALA A 275 -13.65 -11.24 -2.10
C ALA A 275 -13.58 -9.79 -1.63
N ASP A 276 -13.16 -9.54 -0.39
CA ASP A 276 -12.97 -8.17 0.13
C ASP A 276 -11.99 -7.37 -0.73
N VAL A 277 -10.86 -7.98 -1.09
CA VAL A 277 -9.84 -7.34 -1.93
C VAL A 277 -10.35 -7.06 -3.34
N SER A 278 -11.09 -8.01 -3.92
CA SER A 278 -11.68 -7.86 -5.26
C SER A 278 -12.75 -6.76 -5.26
N GLU A 279 -13.60 -6.70 -4.23
CA GLU A 279 -14.64 -5.69 -4.06
C GLU A 279 -14.05 -4.29 -3.82
N MET A 280 -12.93 -4.16 -3.12
CA MET A 280 -12.24 -2.87 -2.97
C MET A 280 -11.65 -2.36 -4.29
N GLY A 281 -11.19 -3.29 -5.13
CA GLY A 281 -10.67 -2.97 -6.46
C GLY A 281 -11.74 -2.58 -7.48
N ILE A 282 -13.02 -2.92 -7.25
CA ILE A 282 -14.09 -2.85 -8.26
C ILE A 282 -15.35 -2.10 -7.78
N HIS A 283 -15.79 -2.29 -6.54
CA HIS A 283 -17.12 -1.93 -6.05
C HIS A 283 -17.13 -0.93 -4.87
N HIS A 284 -16.00 -0.27 -4.62
CA HIS A 284 -15.88 0.81 -3.63
C HIS A 284 -16.40 0.46 -2.22
N LYS A 285 -16.17 -0.78 -1.76
CA LYS A 285 -16.59 -1.25 -0.43
C LYS A 285 -15.90 -0.48 0.70
N LYS A 286 -16.63 -0.24 1.80
CA LYS A 286 -16.11 0.50 2.95
C LYS A 286 -15.10 -0.34 3.76
N PRO A 287 -14.04 0.27 4.30
CA PRO A 287 -12.97 -0.46 4.98
C PRO A 287 -13.30 -1.18 6.30
N GLY A 288 -14.51 -1.01 6.85
CA GLY A 288 -14.86 -1.53 8.19
C GLY A 288 -15.14 -3.02 8.26
N ASP A 289 -15.32 -3.69 7.11
CA ASP A 289 -15.99 -5.00 7.07
C ASP A 289 -15.07 -6.21 7.32
N PHE A 290 -13.74 -6.03 7.34
CA PHE A 290 -12.77 -7.13 7.44
C PHE A 290 -11.86 -7.07 8.68
N CYS A 291 -12.14 -6.18 9.64
CA CYS A 291 -11.37 -6.09 10.88
C CYS A 291 -11.79 -7.16 11.90
N LEU A 292 -10.84 -7.66 12.69
CA LEU A 292 -11.07 -8.47 13.88
C LEU A 292 -10.39 -7.80 15.06
N THR A 293 -11.13 -7.61 16.15
CA THR A 293 -10.52 -7.20 17.42
C THR A 293 -10.03 -8.42 18.16
N ILE A 294 -8.76 -8.43 18.55
CA ILE A 294 -8.13 -9.48 19.35
C ILE A 294 -7.49 -8.88 20.60
N GLU A 295 -7.37 -9.69 21.64
CA GLU A 295 -6.54 -9.39 22.80
C GLU A 295 -5.18 -10.09 22.64
N GLN A 296 -4.10 -9.33 22.66
CA GLN A 296 -2.75 -9.88 22.65
C GLN A 296 -2.20 -9.89 24.08
N GLY A 297 -1.83 -11.07 24.60
CA GLY A 297 -1.27 -11.25 25.95
C GLY A 297 0.13 -10.64 26.13
N PRO A 298 0.63 -10.55 27.38
CA PRO A 298 1.86 -9.83 27.71
C PRO A 298 3.13 -10.43 27.07
N LYS A 299 4.11 -9.54 26.83
CA LYS A 299 5.44 -9.69 26.20
C LYS A 299 5.91 -11.10 25.81
N ALA A 300 6.24 -11.25 24.53
CA ALA A 300 7.13 -12.32 24.06
C ALA A 300 8.51 -12.15 24.72
N GLY A 301 9.00 -13.21 25.36
CA GLY A 301 10.40 -13.28 25.76
C GLY A 301 11.27 -13.10 24.52
N ILE A 302 11.99 -11.99 24.47
CA ILE A 302 12.95 -11.71 23.41
C ILE A 302 13.95 -12.89 23.41
N PRO A 303 14.12 -13.64 22.31
CA PRO A 303 15.15 -14.67 22.27
C PRO A 303 16.50 -13.98 22.45
N GLU A 304 17.19 -14.27 23.54
CA GLU A 304 18.59 -13.92 23.67
C GLU A 304 19.33 -14.66 22.55
N SER A 305 19.85 -13.89 21.58
CA SER A 305 20.87 -14.41 20.70
C SER A 305 22.05 -14.79 21.59
N ASN A 306 22.22 -16.09 21.83
CA ASN A 306 23.40 -16.65 22.48
C ASN A 306 24.66 -16.28 21.67
N ASN A 307 25.20 -15.09 21.91
CA ASN A 307 26.60 -14.80 21.65
C ASN A 307 27.41 -15.43 22.78
N GLN A 308 27.53 -16.75 22.74
CA GLN A 308 28.68 -17.41 23.35
C GLN A 308 29.79 -17.41 22.31
N SER A 309 30.60 -16.36 22.36
CA SER A 309 31.96 -16.38 21.83
C SER A 309 32.75 -17.48 22.56
N LYS A 310 33.28 -18.42 21.79
CA LYS A 310 34.55 -19.10 22.07
C LYS A 310 35.50 -18.77 20.93
#